data_AF-A0A955N7K5-F1
#
_entry.id   AF-A0A955N7K5-F1
#
_cell.length_a   1.000
_cell.length_b   1.000
_cell.length_c   1.000
_cell.angle_alpha   90.00
_cell.angle_beta   90.00
_cell.angle_gamma   90.00
#
_symmetry.space_group_name_H-M   'P 1'
#
loop_
_entity.id
_entity.type
_entity.pdbx_description
1 polymer ?
#
loop_
_entity_poly.entity_id
_entity_poly.type
_entity_poly.pdbx_seq_one_letter_code
_entity_poly.pdbx_strand_id
1 'polypeptide(L)'
;MPRPLHTSSTINPGSVISSQPDQSGSRLSWSPAISDSPYPHFRDMLIQDGMFVSGQDDHWRVACGPFALSREEANFFEHLGQHLLLFYQALNRLYFDSLKGTQPGWVHGYLDIGKPDDLLALARMNRFKNQLPGVIRPDLIPTNAGMALTELDSVP
;
A
#
# COMPACT_ATOMS: atom_id res chain seq x y z
N MET A 1 -61.80 -26.37 11.69
CA MET A 1 -61.82 -26.19 10.22
C MET A 1 -60.41 -26.43 9.68
N PRO A 2 -60.25 -27.13 8.53
CA PRO A 2 -59.05 -27.90 8.16
C PRO A 2 -58.21 -27.27 7.02
N ARG A 3 -56.98 -27.78 6.81
CA ARG A 3 -56.23 -27.81 5.51
C ARG A 3 -56.72 -29.04 4.70
N PRO A 4 -56.62 -29.19 3.34
CA PRO A 4 -55.38 -29.01 2.53
C PRO A 4 -55.45 -28.73 0.98
N LEU A 5 -54.27 -28.36 0.42
CA LEU A 5 -53.53 -28.79 -0.81
C LEU A 5 -53.95 -28.59 -2.30
N HIS A 6 -52.94 -28.10 -3.07
CA HIS A 6 -52.44 -28.38 -4.45
C HIS A 6 -53.28 -28.23 -5.74
N THR A 7 -52.72 -27.52 -6.74
CA THR A 7 -52.07 -28.04 -8.00
C THR A 7 -51.75 -26.85 -8.94
N SER A 8 -50.47 -26.60 -9.27
CA SER A 8 -49.75 -26.94 -10.52
C SER A 8 -50.31 -26.34 -11.82
N SER A 9 -49.59 -25.41 -12.43
CA SER A 9 -49.57 -25.23 -13.89
C SER A 9 -48.18 -24.82 -14.36
N THR A 10 -47.65 -25.66 -15.25
CA THR A 10 -46.37 -25.60 -15.95
C THR A 10 -46.45 -24.58 -17.08
N ILE A 11 -45.48 -23.68 -17.22
CA ILE A 11 -45.30 -22.89 -18.46
C ILE A 11 -43.84 -23.01 -18.93
N ASN A 12 -43.75 -23.30 -20.22
CA ASN A 12 -42.63 -23.65 -21.09
C ASN A 12 -41.32 -22.83 -20.91
N PRO A 13 -40.15 -23.46 -21.07
CA PRO A 13 -38.88 -22.77 -21.27
C PRO A 13 -38.78 -22.36 -22.75
N GLY A 14 -39.03 -21.08 -23.04
CA GLY A 14 -38.95 -20.63 -24.43
C GLY A 14 -39.44 -19.22 -24.65
N SER A 15 -38.77 -18.24 -24.08
CA SER A 15 -38.68 -16.88 -24.62
C SER A 15 -37.68 -16.08 -23.79
N VAL A 16 -36.39 -16.31 -24.05
CA VAL A 16 -35.34 -15.39 -23.63
C VAL A 16 -35.54 -14.10 -24.43
N ILE A 17 -36.00 -13.04 -23.77
CA ILE A 17 -35.89 -11.69 -24.33
C ILE A 17 -34.40 -11.38 -24.35
N SER A 18 -33.78 -11.54 -25.51
CA SER A 18 -32.41 -11.15 -25.77
C SER A 18 -32.33 -9.63 -25.86
N SER A 19 -32.20 -8.97 -24.72
CA SER A 19 -31.68 -7.60 -24.70
C SER A 19 -30.17 -7.70 -24.90
N GLN A 20 -29.73 -7.70 -26.17
CA GLN A 20 -28.32 -7.51 -26.49
C GLN A 20 -27.91 -6.13 -25.97
N PRO A 21 -26.85 -6.02 -25.15
CA PRO A 21 -26.25 -4.72 -24.91
C PRO A 21 -25.65 -4.22 -26.22
N ASP A 22 -25.91 -2.94 -26.50
CA ASP A 22 -25.44 -2.16 -27.62
C ASP A 22 -23.95 -2.45 -27.90
N GLN A 23 -23.66 -3.02 -29.08
CA GLN A 23 -22.31 -3.31 -29.54
C GLN A 23 -21.66 -2.10 -30.24
N SER A 24 -22.08 -0.87 -29.94
CA SER A 24 -21.35 0.35 -30.32
C SER A 24 -20.40 0.86 -29.23
N GLY A 25 -19.94 0.00 -28.32
CA GLY A 25 -18.83 0.29 -27.42
C GLY A 25 -17.56 -0.32 -27.98
N SER A 26 -16.69 0.50 -28.55
CA SER A 26 -15.32 0.08 -28.87
C SER A 26 -14.68 -0.49 -27.61
N ARG A 27 -14.59 -1.83 -27.53
CA ARG A 27 -13.71 -2.51 -26.59
C ARG A 27 -12.34 -1.91 -26.82
N LEU A 28 -11.86 -1.07 -25.90
CA LEU A 28 -10.47 -0.63 -25.89
C LEU A 28 -9.64 -1.89 -25.71
N SER A 29 -9.21 -2.47 -26.83
CA SER A 29 -8.21 -3.52 -26.86
C SER A 29 -6.92 -2.89 -26.36
N TRP A 30 -6.64 -3.03 -25.08
CA TRP A 30 -5.32 -2.71 -24.56
C TRP A 30 -4.35 -3.74 -25.13
N SER A 31 -3.69 -3.37 -26.22
CA SER A 31 -2.57 -4.13 -26.77
C SER A 31 -1.31 -3.70 -26.02
N PRO A 32 -0.52 -4.63 -25.46
CA PRO A 32 0.78 -4.32 -24.91
C PRO A 32 1.77 -4.23 -26.08
N ALA A 33 1.54 -3.29 -26.99
CA ALA A 33 2.59 -2.87 -27.89
C ALA A 33 3.50 -1.95 -27.07
N ILE A 34 4.61 -2.50 -26.59
CA ILE A 34 5.77 -1.72 -26.16
C ILE A 34 6.19 -0.92 -27.40
N SER A 35 5.71 0.30 -27.51
CA SER A 35 6.19 1.24 -28.52
C SER A 35 6.52 2.53 -27.80
N ASP A 36 7.82 2.77 -27.65
CA ASP A 36 8.49 4.00 -27.25
C ASP A 36 7.87 4.74 -26.06
N SER A 37 8.66 4.89 -24.99
CA SER A 37 8.34 5.85 -23.93
C SER A 37 7.90 7.17 -24.57
N PRO A 38 6.70 7.70 -24.26
CA PRO A 38 6.20 8.94 -24.87
C PRO A 38 7.09 10.16 -24.57
N TYR A 39 8.09 9.98 -23.71
CA TYR A 39 9.12 10.96 -23.34
C TYR A 39 10.51 10.34 -23.53
N PRO A 40 10.99 10.18 -24.78
CA PRO A 40 12.29 9.56 -25.05
C PRO A 40 13.42 10.37 -24.39
N HIS A 41 13.39 11.69 -24.49
CA HIS A 41 14.37 12.57 -23.86
C HIS A 41 14.40 12.47 -22.33
N PHE A 42 13.24 12.35 -21.68
CA PHE A 42 13.18 12.20 -20.23
C PHE A 42 13.73 10.84 -19.80
N ARG A 43 13.42 9.78 -20.56
CA ARG A 43 13.95 8.44 -20.31
C ARG A 43 15.47 8.38 -20.51
N ASP A 44 16.00 9.01 -21.56
CA ASP A 44 17.44 9.09 -21.82
C ASP A 44 18.17 9.81 -20.68
N MET A 45 17.60 10.91 -20.15
CA MET A 45 18.15 11.59 -18.97
C MET A 45 18.18 10.68 -17.75
N LEU A 46 17.10 9.94 -17.48
CA LEU A 46 17.08 9.02 -16.34
C LEU A 46 18.06 7.85 -16.52
N ILE A 47 18.30 7.38 -17.75
CA ILE A 47 19.36 6.40 -18.04
C ILE A 47 20.74 7.01 -17.75
N GLN A 48 20.98 8.24 -18.20
CA GLN A 48 22.24 8.96 -17.97
C GLN A 48 22.51 9.18 -16.48
N ASP A 49 21.46 9.45 -15.70
CA ASP A 49 21.53 9.62 -14.24
C ASP A 49 21.59 8.28 -13.47
N GLY A 50 21.58 7.14 -14.18
CA GLY A 50 21.70 5.80 -13.60
C GLY A 50 20.42 5.26 -12.96
N MET A 51 19.28 5.92 -13.15
CA MET A 51 17.97 5.44 -12.69
C MET A 51 17.43 4.28 -13.53
N PHE A 52 17.85 4.19 -14.80
CA PHE A 52 17.51 3.09 -15.71
C PHE A 52 18.75 2.53 -16.41
N VAL A 53 18.69 1.26 -16.80
CA VAL A 53 19.73 0.60 -17.58
C VAL A 53 19.30 0.54 -19.04
N SER A 54 20.14 1.07 -19.94
CA SER A 54 19.87 1.01 -21.38
C SER A 54 19.77 -0.44 -21.87
N GLY A 55 18.78 -0.73 -22.73
CA GLY A 55 18.59 -2.04 -23.34
C GLY A 55 17.95 -3.10 -22.42
N GLN A 56 17.49 -2.73 -21.22
CA GLN A 56 16.63 -3.59 -20.39
C GLN A 56 15.17 -3.18 -20.53
N ASP A 57 14.29 -4.18 -20.61
CA ASP A 57 12.85 -3.97 -20.45
C ASP A 57 12.55 -3.65 -18.98
N ASP A 58 12.10 -2.43 -18.73
CA ASP A 58 11.53 -2.01 -17.46
C ASP A 58 10.06 -1.60 -17.67
N HIS A 59 9.19 -1.96 -16.74
CA HIS A 59 7.76 -1.65 -16.82
C HIS A 59 7.40 -0.34 -16.11
N TRP A 60 8.38 0.56 -15.93
CA TRP A 60 8.19 1.76 -15.13
C TRP A 60 7.33 2.76 -15.90
N ARG A 61 6.23 3.17 -15.27
CA ARG A 61 5.33 4.19 -15.80
C ARG A 61 5.66 5.51 -15.14
N VAL A 62 6.21 6.43 -15.91
CA VAL A 62 6.54 7.78 -15.46
C VAL A 62 5.38 8.71 -15.81
N ALA A 63 5.00 9.58 -14.87
CA ALA A 63 4.06 10.66 -15.14
C ALA A 63 4.61 11.65 -16.18
N CYS A 64 3.73 12.25 -16.96
CA CYS A 64 4.05 13.21 -18.02
C CYS A 64 4.56 14.58 -17.50
N GLY A 65 4.52 14.78 -16.18
CA GLY A 65 4.92 15.99 -15.50
C GLY A 65 5.04 15.76 -14.00
N PRO A 66 5.71 16.68 -13.27
CA PRO A 66 5.90 16.56 -11.84
C PRO A 66 4.59 16.75 -11.08
N PHE A 67 4.46 16.06 -9.95
CA PHE A 67 3.43 16.38 -8.96
C PHE A 67 3.88 17.61 -8.16
N ALA A 68 3.25 18.75 -8.41
CA ALA A 68 3.62 19.99 -7.75
C ALA A 68 3.20 19.99 -6.28
N LEU A 69 4.13 20.35 -5.40
CA LEU A 69 3.88 20.57 -3.98
C LEU A 69 3.91 22.07 -3.69
N SER A 70 2.94 22.53 -2.90
CA SER A 70 3.02 23.83 -2.24
C SER A 70 4.17 23.88 -1.24
N ARG A 71 4.56 25.09 -0.82
CA ARG A 71 5.60 25.26 0.19
C ARG A 71 5.16 24.65 1.53
N GLU A 72 3.89 24.78 1.84
CA GLU A 72 3.26 24.25 3.04
C GLU A 72 3.31 22.71 3.05
N GLU A 73 3.00 22.06 1.92
CA GLU A 73 3.10 20.60 1.79
C GLU A 73 4.55 20.11 1.85
N ALA A 74 5.49 20.80 1.19
CA ALA A 74 6.91 20.46 1.28
C ALA A 74 7.41 20.52 2.74
N ASN A 75 7.10 21.61 3.44
CA ASN A 75 7.43 21.75 4.86
C ASN A 75 6.76 20.65 5.69
N PHE A 76 5.51 20.28 5.40
CA PHE A 76 4.83 19.19 6.09
C PHE A 76 5.61 17.87 5.96
N PHE A 77 6.04 17.49 4.76
CA PHE A 77 6.81 16.25 4.55
C PHE A 77 8.16 16.28 5.25
N GLU A 78 8.86 17.42 5.26
CA GLU A 78 10.13 17.57 5.97
C GLU A 78 9.98 17.34 7.48
N HIS A 79 8.92 17.87 8.09
CA HIS A 79 8.66 17.69 9.52
C HIS A 79 8.10 16.30 9.84
N LEU A 80 7.32 15.72 8.93
CA LEU A 80 6.70 14.40 9.11
C LEU A 80 7.75 13.32 9.39
N GLY A 81 8.89 13.36 8.70
CA GLY A 81 9.98 12.39 8.93
C GLY A 81 10.44 12.34 10.39
N GLN A 82 10.63 13.51 11.01
CA GLN A 82 11.02 13.60 12.42
C GLN A 82 9.92 13.09 13.36
N HIS A 83 8.65 13.39 13.06
CA HIS A 83 7.51 12.89 13.83
C HIS A 83 7.39 11.36 13.78
N LEU A 84 7.59 10.76 12.59
CA LEU A 84 7.57 9.32 12.42
C LEU A 84 8.73 8.64 13.15
N LEU A 85 9.93 9.22 13.12
CA LEU A 85 11.06 8.69 13.90
C LEU A 85 10.76 8.69 15.41
N LEU A 86 10.23 9.80 15.93
CA LEU A 86 9.82 9.90 17.35
C LEU A 86 8.72 8.89 17.68
N PHE A 87 7.79 8.66 16.76
CA PHE A 87 6.75 7.65 16.90
C PHE A 87 7.33 6.23 16.99
N TYR A 88 8.26 5.85 16.11
CA TYR A 88 8.97 4.56 16.20
C TYR A 88 9.76 4.41 17.51
N GLN A 89 10.44 5.47 17.96
CA GLN A 89 11.11 5.48 19.27
C GLN A 89 10.13 5.21 20.42
N ALA A 90 8.96 5.86 20.39
CA ALA A 90 7.91 5.68 21.38
C ALA A 90 7.32 4.27 21.36
N LEU A 91 7.04 3.72 20.18
CA LEU A 91 6.56 2.33 20.03
C LEU A 91 7.57 1.32 20.56
N ASN A 92 8.85 1.50 20.21
CA ASN A 92 9.92 0.62 20.68
C ASN A 92 10.05 0.68 22.21
N ARG A 93 10.01 1.88 22.78
CA ARG A 93 9.99 2.05 24.24
C ARG A 93 8.77 1.39 24.88
N LEU A 94 7.58 1.59 24.31
CA LEU A 94 6.33 0.99 24.80
C LEU A 94 6.42 -0.54 24.83
N TYR A 95 6.97 -1.15 23.77
CA TYR A 95 7.24 -2.60 23.72
C TYR A 95 8.11 -3.05 24.89
N PHE A 96 9.29 -2.43 25.08
CA PHE A 96 10.21 -2.82 26.15
C PHE A 96 9.69 -2.52 27.56
N ASP A 97 8.96 -1.44 27.74
CA ASP A 97 8.34 -1.11 29.03
C ASP A 97 7.20 -2.10 29.35
N SER A 98 6.49 -2.61 28.33
CA SER A 98 5.51 -3.68 28.54
C SER A 98 6.16 -5.01 28.95
N LEU A 99 7.35 -5.33 28.43
CA LEU A 99 8.13 -6.50 28.86
C LEU A 99 8.60 -6.40 30.31
N LYS A 100 8.90 -5.19 30.78
CA LYS A 100 9.27 -4.93 32.19
C LYS A 100 8.07 -4.92 33.14
N GLY A 101 6.84 -4.96 32.60
CA GLY A 101 5.61 -4.84 33.38
C GLY A 101 5.28 -3.41 33.82
N THR A 102 5.95 -2.39 33.27
CA THR A 102 5.63 -0.97 33.55
C THR A 102 4.59 -0.38 32.59
N GLN A 103 4.23 -1.14 31.55
CA GLN A 103 3.13 -0.87 30.62
C GLN A 103 2.28 -2.15 30.44
N PRO A 104 1.04 -2.05 29.95
CA PRO A 104 0.15 -3.20 29.80
C PRO A 104 0.78 -4.36 29.01
N GLY A 105 0.78 -5.56 29.60
CA GLY A 105 1.46 -6.73 29.01
C GLY A 105 0.89 -7.18 27.67
N TRP A 106 -0.34 -6.81 27.32
CA TRP A 106 -0.93 -7.15 26.03
C TRP A 106 -0.15 -6.55 24.85
N VAL A 107 0.63 -5.48 25.06
CA VAL A 107 1.37 -4.82 23.96
C VAL A 107 2.45 -5.72 23.38
N HIS A 108 3.41 -6.20 24.18
CA HIS A 108 4.38 -7.18 23.69
C HIS A 108 3.69 -8.49 23.35
N GLY A 109 2.70 -8.92 24.14
CA GLY A 109 1.94 -10.14 23.86
C GLY A 109 1.33 -10.16 22.46
N TYR A 110 0.82 -9.03 21.98
CA TYR A 110 0.30 -8.89 20.62
C TYR A 110 1.42 -8.81 19.58
N LEU A 111 2.46 -8.02 19.83
CA LEU A 111 3.57 -7.81 18.89
C LEU A 111 4.47 -9.03 18.73
N ASP A 112 4.46 -9.97 19.67
CA ASP A 112 5.22 -11.21 19.62
C ASP A 112 4.51 -12.32 18.83
N ILE A 113 3.22 -12.17 18.50
CA ILE A 113 2.43 -13.20 17.81
C ILE A 113 3.09 -13.59 16.49
N GLY A 114 3.30 -14.90 16.31
CA GLY A 114 3.86 -15.49 15.08
C GLY A 114 5.38 -15.34 14.93
N LYS A 115 6.08 -14.68 15.86
CA LYS A 115 7.54 -14.59 15.85
C LYS A 115 8.15 -15.79 16.60
N PRO A 116 9.21 -16.43 16.07
CA PRO A 116 9.88 -17.51 16.77
C PRO A 116 10.70 -16.97 17.96
N ASP A 117 10.90 -17.82 18.98
CA ASP A 117 11.51 -17.43 20.25
C ASP A 117 12.95 -16.93 20.11
N ASP A 118 13.71 -17.50 19.18
CA ASP A 118 15.09 -17.09 18.88
C ASP A 118 15.16 -15.67 18.31
N LEU A 119 14.23 -15.30 17.42
CA LEU A 119 14.09 -13.94 16.89
C LEU A 119 13.73 -12.95 18.01
N LEU A 120 12.79 -13.32 18.89
CA LEU A 120 12.41 -12.49 20.03
C LEU A 120 13.58 -12.28 21.00
N ALA A 121 14.33 -13.36 21.29
CA ALA A 121 15.52 -13.28 22.12
C ALA A 121 16.58 -12.35 21.52
N LEU A 122 16.84 -12.45 20.21
CA LEU A 122 17.77 -11.59 19.49
C LEU A 122 17.34 -10.12 19.52
N ALA A 123 16.07 -9.83 19.19
CA ALA A 123 15.52 -8.48 19.16
C ALA A 123 15.59 -7.78 20.53
N ARG A 124 15.51 -8.55 21.62
CA ARG A 124 15.52 -8.02 23.00
C ARG A 124 16.92 -7.82 23.57
N MET A 125 17.98 -8.26 22.89
CA MET A 125 19.35 -8.08 23.38
C MET A 125 19.70 -6.59 23.49
N ASN A 126 20.48 -6.21 24.51
CA ASN A 126 20.90 -4.82 24.74
C ASN A 126 21.58 -4.17 23.52
N ARG A 127 22.25 -4.97 22.67
CA ARG A 127 22.89 -4.52 21.44
C ARG A 127 21.89 -4.08 20.35
N PHE A 128 20.73 -4.72 20.28
CA PHE A 128 19.77 -4.57 19.18
C PHE A 128 18.50 -3.82 19.59
N LYS A 129 18.13 -3.85 20.88
CA LYS A 129 16.85 -3.32 21.38
C LYS A 129 16.56 -1.86 21.07
N ASN A 130 17.58 -1.03 20.80
CA ASN A 130 17.41 0.39 20.48
C ASN A 130 17.68 0.69 19.00
N GLN A 131 17.93 -0.33 18.17
CA GLN A 131 18.07 -0.15 16.74
C GLN A 131 16.69 0.10 16.15
N LEU A 132 16.60 1.18 15.38
CA LEU A 132 15.42 1.54 14.61
C LEU A 132 15.76 1.45 13.13
N PRO A 133 14.74 1.28 12.27
CA PRO A 133 14.94 1.28 10.82
C PRO A 133 15.70 2.52 10.35
N GLY A 134 16.67 2.32 9.43
CA GLY A 134 17.44 3.42 8.86
C GLY A 134 16.63 4.27 7.87
N VAL A 135 15.62 3.69 7.25
CA VAL A 135 14.72 4.35 6.30
C VAL A 135 13.26 4.04 6.65
N ILE A 136 12.47 5.11 6.73
CA ILE A 136 11.02 5.04 6.96
C ILE A 136 10.33 5.56 5.69
N ARG A 137 9.40 4.76 5.15
CA ARG A 137 8.59 5.11 3.99
C ARG A 137 7.12 5.20 4.40
N PRO A 138 6.61 6.42 4.68
CA PRO A 138 5.19 6.62 4.90
C PRO A 138 4.46 6.67 3.56
N ASP A 139 3.40 5.88 3.44
CA ASP A 139 2.49 5.99 2.32
C ASP A 139 1.37 6.96 2.70
N LEU A 140 1.22 8.01 1.89
CA LEU A 140 0.34 9.14 2.16
C LEU A 140 -0.61 9.35 0.99
N ILE A 141 -1.88 9.56 1.30
CA ILE A 141 -2.92 9.88 0.33
C ILE A 141 -3.39 11.32 0.54
N PRO A 142 -3.29 12.20 -0.48
CA PRO A 142 -3.88 13.53 -0.42
C PRO A 142 -5.41 13.46 -0.34
N THR A 143 -5.99 14.21 0.59
CA THR A 143 -7.45 14.36 0.76
C THR A 143 -7.83 15.84 0.82
N ASN A 144 -9.13 16.13 0.79
CA ASN A 144 -9.64 17.50 0.96
C ASN A 144 -9.36 18.10 2.35
N ALA A 145 -9.06 17.27 3.35
CA ALA A 145 -8.75 17.69 4.72
C ALA A 145 -7.24 17.70 5.03
N GLY A 146 -6.40 17.34 4.06
CA GLY A 146 -4.95 17.21 4.22
C GLY A 146 -4.44 15.82 3.83
N MET A 147 -3.22 15.49 4.26
CA MET A 147 -2.57 14.21 3.94
C MET A 147 -2.98 13.13 4.96
N ALA A 148 -3.45 11.98 4.48
CA ALA A 148 -3.77 10.83 5.32
C ALA A 148 -2.67 9.77 5.22
N LEU A 149 -2.13 9.33 6.36
CA LEU A 149 -1.18 8.20 6.43
C LEU A 149 -1.96 6.89 6.35
N THR A 150 -1.62 6.04 5.37
CA THR A 150 -2.27 4.74 5.21
C THR A 150 -1.41 3.60 5.71
N GLU A 151 -0.12 3.63 5.40
CA GLU A 151 0.84 2.59 5.74
C GLU A 151 2.16 3.21 6.17
N LEU A 152 2.93 2.45 6.95
CA LEU A 152 4.22 2.86 7.44
C LEU A 152 5.20 1.70 7.26
N ASP A 153 5.91 1.74 6.15
CA ASP A 153 6.93 0.76 5.84
C ASP A 153 8.26 1.17 6.43
N SER A 154 8.97 0.17 6.95
CA SER A 154 10.35 0.33 7.38
C SER A 154 11.23 -0.68 6.66
N VAL A 155 12.29 -0.21 6.03
CA VAL A 155 13.32 -1.07 5.44
C VAL A 155 14.61 -1.00 6.26
N PRO A 156 15.40 -2.09 6.33
CA PRO A 156 16.64 -2.14 7.10
C PRO A 156 17.63 -1.03 6.75
#